data_AF-A0A937Z789-F1
#
_entry.id   AF-A0A937Z789-F1
#
_cell.length_a   1.000
_cell.length_b   1.000
_cell.length_c   1.000
_cell.angle_alpha   90.00
_cell.angle_beta   90.00
_cell.angle_gamma   90.00
#
_symmetry.space_group_name_H-M   'P 1'
#
loop_
_entity.id
_entity.type
_entity.pdbx_description
1 polymer ?
#
loop_
_entity_poly.entity_id
_entity_poly.type
_entity_poly.pdbx_seq_one_letter_code
_entity_poly.pdbx_strand_id
1 'polypeptide(L)'
;MLRPSAAILLATAAIPLWAQTPPDQAKIDAVKAGAEKVAHASWWGFSPEDATAILQAAIDSGAEKLIVEDMGSPWIVEMLRL
;
A
#
# COMPACT_ATOMS: atom_id res chain seq x y z
N MET A 1 1.05 -22.35 43.15
CA MET A 1 -0.06 -22.68 42.22
C MET A 1 -0.17 -21.54 41.19
N LEU A 2 -0.36 -21.92 39.92
CA LEU A 2 -0.11 -21.16 38.69
C LEU A 2 -1.06 -19.94 38.51
N ARG A 3 -0.55 -18.82 37.96
CA ARG A 3 -1.33 -17.61 37.61
C ARG A 3 -2.13 -17.88 36.31
N PRO A 4 -3.37 -17.39 36.15
CA PRO A 4 -4.12 -17.58 34.91
C PRO A 4 -3.57 -16.66 33.80
N SER A 5 -3.28 -17.29 32.67
CA SER A 5 -2.80 -16.71 31.42
C SER A 5 -3.80 -15.70 30.86
N ALA A 6 -3.33 -14.48 30.56
CA ALA A 6 -4.06 -13.55 29.71
C ALA A 6 -4.01 -14.06 28.27
N ALA A 7 -5.14 -14.55 27.77
CA ALA A 7 -5.33 -14.84 26.36
C ALA A 7 -5.35 -13.52 25.57
N ILE A 8 -4.35 -13.30 24.73
CA ILE A 8 -4.33 -12.20 23.77
C ILE A 8 -5.30 -12.57 22.65
N LEU A 9 -6.46 -11.89 22.61
CA LEU A 9 -7.38 -11.92 21.49
C LEU A 9 -6.76 -11.13 20.34
N LEU A 10 -6.28 -11.84 19.31
CA LEU A 10 -5.96 -11.26 18.00
C LEU A 10 -7.29 -10.92 17.30
N ALA A 11 -7.71 -9.67 17.38
CA ALA A 11 -8.80 -9.16 16.55
C ALA A 11 -8.26 -8.91 15.14
N THR A 12 -8.56 -9.79 14.19
CA THR A 12 -8.37 -9.51 12.77
C THR A 12 -9.42 -8.50 12.33
N ALA A 13 -9.05 -7.23 12.20
CA ALA A 13 -9.87 -6.25 11.52
C ALA A 13 -9.96 -6.65 10.04
N ALA A 14 -11.12 -7.20 9.63
CA ALA A 14 -11.41 -7.47 8.23
C ALA A 14 -11.68 -6.12 7.55
N ILE A 15 -10.71 -5.62 6.78
CA ILE A 15 -10.92 -4.46 5.91
C ILE A 15 -11.97 -4.88 4.85
N PRO A 16 -13.11 -4.18 4.73
CA PRO A 16 -14.12 -4.54 3.74
C PRO A 16 -13.54 -4.41 2.33
N LEU A 17 -13.73 -5.45 1.51
CA LEU A 17 -13.20 -5.60 0.15
C LEU A 17 -13.59 -4.45 -0.81
N TRP A 18 -14.53 -3.58 -0.43
CA TRP A 18 -15.02 -2.47 -1.24
C TRP A 18 -14.26 -1.14 -1.02
N ALA A 19 -13.31 -1.08 -0.08
CA ALA A 19 -12.52 0.12 0.17
C ALA A 19 -11.22 0.18 -0.65
N GLN A 20 -10.82 -0.91 -1.30
CA GLN A 20 -9.53 -1.01 -1.98
C GLN A 20 -9.68 -0.87 -3.50
N THR A 21 -9.04 0.13 -4.08
CA THR A 21 -8.89 0.23 -5.54
C THR A 21 -7.97 -0.91 -6.01
N PRO A 22 -8.40 -1.75 -6.96
CA PRO A 22 -7.56 -2.84 -7.46
C PRO A 22 -6.35 -2.29 -8.24
N PRO A 23 -5.19 -2.97 -8.20
CA PRO A 23 -4.00 -2.53 -8.93
C PRO A 23 -4.18 -2.54 -10.46
N ASP A 24 -3.57 -1.57 -11.15
CA ASP A 24 -3.42 -1.54 -12.61
C ASP A 24 -2.13 -2.26 -13.01
N GLN A 25 -2.24 -3.58 -13.21
CA GLN A 25 -1.09 -4.43 -13.49
C GLN A 25 -0.33 -4.02 -14.76
N ALA A 26 -1.03 -3.57 -15.81
CA ALA A 26 -0.38 -3.20 -17.06
C ALA A 26 0.52 -1.96 -16.89
N LYS A 27 0.06 -0.97 -16.10
CA LYS A 27 0.86 0.21 -15.77
C LYS A 27 2.04 -0.09 -14.86
N ILE A 28 1.83 -0.95 -13.85
CA ILE A 28 2.89 -1.42 -12.97
C ILE A 28 3.99 -2.12 -13.78
N ASP A 29 3.62 -3.02 -14.70
CA ASP A 29 4.57 -3.78 -15.50
C ASP A 29 5.37 -2.87 -16.43
N ALA A 30 4.74 -1.85 -17.01
CA ALA A 30 5.41 -0.87 -17.87
C ALA A 30 6.49 -0.06 -17.12
N VAL A 31 6.21 0.36 -15.89
CA VAL A 31 7.22 1.04 -15.04
C VAL A 31 8.36 0.10 -14.69
N LYS A 32 8.05 -1.12 -14.24
CA LYS A 32 9.07 -2.11 -13.86
C LYS A 32 9.95 -2.53 -15.04
N ALA A 33 9.41 -2.52 -16.26
CA ALA A 33 10.16 -2.73 -17.48
C ALA A 33 10.99 -1.51 -17.91
N GLY A 34 10.87 -0.37 -17.22
CA GLY A 34 11.52 0.89 -17.56
C GLY A 34 10.94 1.62 -18.76
N ALA A 35 9.80 1.15 -19.29
CA ALA A 35 9.10 1.76 -20.42
C ALA A 35 8.35 3.04 -20.01
N GLU A 36 7.90 3.12 -18.76
CA GLU A 36 7.31 4.30 -18.15
C GLU A 36 8.24 4.84 -17.06
N LYS A 37 8.53 6.15 -17.09
CA LYS A 37 9.45 6.79 -16.13
C LYS A 37 8.75 7.43 -14.95
N VAL A 38 7.46 7.70 -15.11
CA VAL A 38 6.61 8.31 -14.08
C VAL A 38 5.61 7.28 -13.58
N ALA A 39 5.72 6.92 -12.31
CA ALA A 39 4.76 6.07 -11.65
C ALA A 39 3.70 6.90 -10.93
N HIS A 40 2.52 6.32 -10.79
CA HIS A 40 1.43 6.84 -9.97
C HIS A 40 1.15 5.84 -8.85
N ALA A 41 1.06 6.31 -7.61
CA ALA A 41 0.85 5.44 -6.45
C ALA A 41 -0.46 4.65 -6.55
N SER A 42 -1.50 5.29 -7.08
CA SER A 42 -2.82 4.67 -7.27
C SER A 42 -2.80 3.40 -8.13
N TRP A 43 -1.77 3.20 -8.97
CA TRP A 43 -1.64 1.98 -9.78
C TRP A 43 -1.41 0.72 -8.93
N TRP A 44 -0.82 0.85 -7.74
CA TRP A 44 -0.66 -0.26 -6.79
C TRP A 44 -1.89 -0.45 -5.89
N GLY A 45 -2.90 0.40 -6.04
CA GLY A 45 -4.10 0.45 -5.22
C GLY A 45 -4.10 1.61 -4.23
N PHE A 46 -5.06 1.61 -3.30
CA PHE A 46 -5.19 2.60 -2.23
C PHE A 46 -5.82 1.97 -0.99
N SER A 47 -5.30 2.33 0.19
CA SER A 47 -5.76 1.89 1.49
C SER A 47 -5.66 3.07 2.47
N PRO A 48 -6.79 3.69 2.89
CA PRO A 48 -6.77 4.88 3.73
C PRO A 48 -6.35 4.59 5.19
N GLU A 49 -6.47 3.33 5.65
CA GLU A 49 -6.05 2.95 7.01
C GLU A 49 -4.54 2.71 7.10
N ASP A 50 -3.97 2.04 6.10
CA ASP A 50 -2.53 1.77 6.00
C ASP A 50 -2.15 1.49 4.54
N ALA A 51 -1.45 2.45 3.93
CA ALA A 51 -0.93 2.39 2.58
C ALA A 51 0.56 2.00 2.53
N THR A 52 1.16 1.57 3.64
CA THR A 52 2.61 1.32 3.73
C THR A 52 3.09 0.34 2.66
N ALA A 53 2.42 -0.80 2.50
CA ALA A 53 2.79 -1.80 1.49
C ALA A 53 2.60 -1.30 0.05
N ILE A 54 1.55 -0.50 -0.17
CA ILE A 54 1.19 0.04 -1.49
C ILE A 54 2.25 1.06 -1.94
N LEU A 55 2.56 2.03 -1.07
CA LEU A 55 3.54 3.06 -1.36
C LEU A 55 4.97 2.50 -1.41
N GLN A 56 5.31 1.53 -0.56
CA GLN A 56 6.62 0.88 -0.66
C GLN A 56 6.78 0.16 -2.01
N ALA A 57 5.75 -0.56 -2.48
CA ALA A 57 5.82 -1.22 -3.79
C ALA A 57 5.91 -0.24 -4.96
N ALA A 58 5.31 0.95 -4.84
CA ALA A 58 5.43 2.03 -5.82
C ALA A 58 6.82 2.68 -5.80
N ILE A 59 7.44 2.86 -4.63
CA ILE A 59 8.82 3.34 -4.48
C ILE A 59 9.81 2.32 -5.05
N ASP A 60 9.62 1.03 -4.74
CA ASP A 60 10.48 -0.07 -5.20
C ASP A 60 10.30 -0.38 -6.71
N SER A 61 9.42 0.34 -7.41
CA SER A 61 9.11 0.11 -8.83
C SER A 61 10.25 0.45 -9.79
N GLY A 62 11.22 1.26 -9.36
CA GLY A 62 12.30 1.77 -10.21
C GLY A 62 11.92 2.98 -11.06
N ALA A 63 10.74 3.58 -10.84
CA ALA A 63 10.36 4.84 -11.48
C ALA A 63 11.31 5.99 -11.10
N GLU A 64 11.56 6.90 -12.04
CA GLU A 64 12.37 8.09 -11.79
C GLU A 64 11.58 9.15 -11.01
N LYS A 65 10.25 9.11 -11.11
CA LYS A 65 9.32 9.99 -10.42
C LYS A 65 8.09 9.20 -9.97
N LEU A 66 7.72 9.35 -8.71
CA LEU A 66 6.46 8.83 -8.17
C LEU A 66 5.51 10.00 -7.90
N ILE A 67 4.31 9.93 -8.48
CA ILE A 67 3.20 10.83 -8.19
C ILE A 67 2.32 10.15 -7.14
N VAL A 68 2.10 10.84 -6.02
CA VAL A 68 1.14 10.44 -5.00
C VAL A 68 -0.10 11.30 -5.20
N GLU A 69 -1.17 10.72 -5.74
CA GLU A 69 -2.39 11.47 -6.04
C GLU A 69 -3.16 11.85 -4.78
N ASP A 70 -3.90 12.96 -4.85
CA ASP A 70 -4.94 13.23 -3.87
C ASP A 70 -6.14 12.31 -4.16
N MET A 71 -6.32 11.31 -3.30
CA MET A 71 -7.42 10.34 -3.39
C MET A 71 -8.71 10.83 -2.72
N GLY A 72 -8.75 12.09 -2.25
CA GLY A 72 -9.79 12.61 -1.37
C GLY A 72 -9.70 12.08 0.07
N SER A 73 -8.62 11.38 0.39
CA SER A 73 -8.29 10.83 1.72
C SER A 73 -6.77 10.72 1.85
N PRO A 74 -6.22 10.86 3.07
CA PRO A 74 -4.77 10.85 3.28
C PRO A 74 -4.17 9.48 3.00
N TRP A 75 -2.92 9.48 2.53
CA TRP A 75 -2.07 8.29 2.48
C TRP A 75 -1.41 8.10 3.85
N ILE A 76 -1.95 7.19 4.66
CA ILE A 76 -1.40 6.87 5.97
C ILE A 76 -0.33 5.80 5.81
N VAL A 77 0.87 6.04 6.36
CA VAL A 77 1.99 5.08 6.36
C VAL A 77 2.61 5.02 7.74
N GLU A 78 3.14 3.85 8.09
CA GLU A 78 3.94 3.69 9.31
C GLU A 78 5.41 4.07 9.06
N MET A 79 6.08 3.34 8.15
CA MET A 79 7.48 3.58 7.81
C MET A 79 7.75 3.21 6.35
N LEU A 80 8.43 4.10 5.64
CA LEU A 80 8.93 3.88 4.29
C LEU A 80 10.45 3.75 4.29
N ARG A 81 10.97 2.92 3.40
CA ARG A 81 12.41 2.72 3.16
C ARG A 81 12.77 3.20 1.77
N LEU A 82 13.98 3.75 1.65
CA LEU A 82 14.59 4.20 0.41
C LEU A 82 15.78 3.31 0.04
#